data_AF-A0A0B2PH50-F1
#
_entry.id   AF-A0A0B2PH50-F1
#
_cell.length_a   1.000
_cell.length_b   1.000
_cell.length_c   1.000
_cell.angle_alpha   90.00
_cell.angle_beta   90.00
_cell.angle_gamma   90.00
#
_symmetry.space_group_name_H-M   'P 1'
#
loop_
_entity.id
_entity.type
_entity.pdbx_description
1 polymer ?
#
loop_
_entity_poly.entity_id
_entity_poly.type
_entity_poly.pdbx_seq_one_letter_code
_entity_poly.pdbx_strand_id
1 'polypeptide(L)'
;GHLPKGVTGYELDPSSGKFSADLNGSCSFSLEGSYQLSYQKIITVYVSDGRLTELRGISVKILFFWLSILDVVRFGDDLDFSVGVASASFPLDNFFVSPQCGSGLDCDGFRIRKLKLRNGKPSLSS
;
A
#
# COMPACT_ATOMS: atom_id res chain seq x y z
N GLY A 1 -3.16 3.68 6.78
CA GLY A 1 -4.00 2.88 5.89
C GLY A 1 -3.31 2.69 4.54
N HIS A 2 -3.93 1.90 3.66
CA HIS A 2 -3.37 1.53 2.34
C HIS A 2 -3.49 2.61 1.26
N LEU A 3 -4.42 3.55 1.44
CA LEU A 3 -4.62 4.66 0.51
C LEU A 3 -3.86 5.90 0.98
N PRO A 4 -3.23 6.65 0.06
CA PRO A 4 -2.59 7.92 0.41
C PRO A 4 -3.65 8.95 0.84
N LYS A 5 -3.25 9.92 1.67
CA LYS A 5 -4.08 11.09 1.97
C LYS A 5 -4.37 11.84 0.66
N GLY A 6 -5.57 12.40 0.53
CA GLY A 6 -6.01 13.12 -0.67
C GLY A 6 -6.86 12.29 -1.63
N VAL A 7 -7.42 11.16 -1.18
CA VAL A 7 -8.55 10.50 -1.85
C VAL A 7 -9.72 11.51 -1.92
N THR A 8 -10.20 11.76 -3.13
CA THR A 8 -11.29 12.71 -3.42
C THR A 8 -12.66 12.03 -3.48
N GLY A 9 -12.69 10.71 -3.70
CA GLY A 9 -13.91 9.92 -3.76
C GLY A 9 -13.61 8.44 -3.67
N TYR A 10 -14.63 7.66 -3.27
CA TYR A 10 -14.57 6.21 -3.32
C TYR A 10 -15.95 5.63 -3.62
N GLU A 11 -15.94 4.43 -4.20
CA GLU A 11 -17.13 3.61 -4.42
C GLU A 11 -16.84 2.19 -3.91
N LEU A 12 -17.83 1.59 -3.25
CA LEU A 12 -17.80 0.19 -2.85
C LEU A 12 -19.11 -0.45 -3.26
N ASP A 13 -19.04 -1.46 -4.12
CA ASP A 13 -20.15 -2.36 -4.38
C ASP A 13 -20.15 -3.48 -3.32
N PRO A 14 -21.11 -3.49 -2.38
CA PRO A 14 -21.15 -4.47 -1.30
C PRO A 14 -21.51 -5.88 -1.80
N SER A 15 -22.08 -6.02 -3.00
CA SER A 15 -22.48 -7.31 -3.56
C SER A 15 -21.32 -8.06 -4.22
N SER A 16 -20.45 -7.33 -4.92
CA SER A 16 -19.27 -7.89 -5.59
C SER A 16 -17.98 -7.70 -4.80
N GLY A 17 -17.96 -6.81 -3.81
CA GLY A 17 -16.73 -6.39 -3.12
C GLY A 17 -15.86 -5.44 -3.96
N LYS A 18 -16.31 -5.03 -5.16
CA LYS A 18 -15.54 -4.13 -6.01
C LYS A 18 -15.44 -2.75 -5.36
N PHE A 19 -14.21 -2.29 -5.19
CA PHE A 19 -13.88 -0.99 -4.62
C PHE A 19 -13.10 -0.16 -5.64
N SER A 20 -13.40 1.14 -5.69
CA SER A 20 -12.66 2.14 -6.45
C SER A 20 -12.35 3.34 -5.56
N ALA A 21 -11.16 3.91 -5.70
CA ALA A 21 -10.80 5.18 -5.06
C ALA A 21 -10.18 6.13 -6.09
N ASP A 22 -10.63 7.38 -6.05
CA ASP A 22 -10.15 8.47 -6.88
C ASP A 22 -9.19 9.36 -6.09
N LEU A 23 -8.02 9.60 -6.66
CA LEU A 23 -7.05 10.59 -6.22
C LEU A 23 -7.17 11.85 -7.08
N ASN A 24 -6.73 12.98 -6.54
CA ASN A 24 -6.66 14.24 -7.30
C ASN A 24 -5.68 14.15 -8.51
N GLY A 25 -4.72 13.23 -8.46
CA GLY A 25 -3.80 12.92 -9.54
C GLY A 25 -3.01 11.64 -9.25
N SER A 26 -2.18 11.21 -10.20
CA SER A 26 -1.21 10.15 -9.92
C SER A 26 -0.24 10.60 -8.82
N CYS A 27 0.17 9.66 -7.99
CA CYS A 27 0.99 9.92 -6.83
C CYS A 27 2.20 9.00 -6.80
N SER A 28 3.37 9.51 -6.41
CA SER A 28 4.52 8.64 -6.13
C SER A 28 5.32 9.19 -4.97
N PHE A 29 5.91 8.30 -4.18
CA PHE A 29 6.76 8.65 -3.04
C PHE A 29 7.71 7.50 -2.70
N SER A 30 8.78 7.86 -2.00
CA SER A 30 9.74 6.89 -1.46
C SER A 30 9.32 6.45 -0.07
N LEU A 31 9.54 5.18 0.24
CA LEU A 31 9.43 4.59 1.57
C LEU A 31 10.83 4.30 2.11
N GLU A 32 10.90 3.87 3.37
CA GLU A 32 12.14 3.34 3.95
C GLU A 32 12.70 2.19 3.09
N GLY A 33 14.03 2.00 3.09
CA GLY A 33 14.66 0.92 2.33
C GLY A 33 14.72 1.12 0.81
N SER A 34 14.58 2.36 0.33
CA SER A 34 14.68 2.74 -1.10
C SER A 34 13.55 2.21 -2.00
N TYR A 35 12.45 1.72 -1.43
CA TYR A 35 11.28 1.37 -2.21
C TYR A 35 10.59 2.63 -2.73
N GLN A 36 10.23 2.64 -4.02
CA GLN A 36 9.39 3.68 -4.60
C GLN A 36 8.01 3.10 -4.85
N LEU A 37 6.99 3.75 -4.32
CA LEU A 37 5.60 3.36 -4.51
C LEU A 37 4.94 4.40 -5.43
N SER A 38 4.10 3.92 -6.33
CA SER A 38 3.33 4.73 -7.26
C SER A 38 1.87 4.31 -7.25
N TYR A 39 1.00 5.30 -7.19
CA TYR A 39 -0.44 5.18 -7.32
C TYR A 39 -0.89 5.92 -8.58
N GLN A 40 -1.74 5.29 -9.36
CA GLN A 40 -2.48 5.96 -10.43
C GLN A 40 -3.61 6.79 -9.84
N LYS A 41 -4.19 7.66 -10.67
CA LYS A 41 -5.32 8.50 -10.29
C LYS A 41 -6.51 7.68 -9.79
N ILE A 42 -6.77 6.54 -10.44
CA ILE A 42 -7.87 5.64 -10.09
C ILE A 42 -7.25 4.33 -9.62
N ILE A 43 -7.67 3.87 -8.44
CA ILE A 43 -7.26 2.59 -7.86
C ILE A 43 -8.49 1.71 -7.82
N THR A 44 -8.39 0.49 -8.32
CA THR A 44 -9.48 -0.49 -8.25
C THR A 44 -9.01 -1.78 -7.59
N VAL A 45 -9.87 -2.42 -6.81
CA VAL A 45 -9.58 -3.66 -6.10
C VAL A 45 -10.89 -4.41 -5.81
N TYR A 46 -10.81 -5.72 -5.57
CA TYR A 46 -11.89 -6.48 -4.96
C TYR A 46 -11.55 -6.77 -3.50
N VAL A 47 -12.46 -6.39 -2.62
CA VAL A 47 -12.35 -6.55 -1.17
C VAL A 47 -13.13 -7.80 -0.76
N SER A 48 -12.45 -8.68 -0.04
CA SER A 48 -13.05 -9.83 0.63
C SER A 48 -12.45 -9.99 2.03
N ASP A 49 -12.96 -10.93 2.83
CA ASP A 49 -12.52 -11.08 4.22
C ASP A 49 -11.01 -11.33 4.31
N GLY A 50 -10.29 -10.37 4.92
CA GLY A 50 -8.83 -10.39 5.05
C GLY A 50 -8.03 -10.29 3.75
N ARG A 51 -8.65 -10.00 2.59
CA ARG A 51 -7.97 -10.03 1.29
C ARG A 51 -8.38 -8.89 0.38
N LEU A 52 -7.39 -8.38 -0.35
CA LEU A 52 -7.52 -7.44 -1.44
C LEU A 52 -6.98 -8.14 -2.69
N THR A 53 -7.79 -8.25 -3.74
CA THR A 53 -7.40 -8.96 -4.97
C THR A 53 -7.63 -8.14 -6.22
N GLU A 54 -6.90 -8.47 -7.29
CA GLU A 54 -6.90 -7.73 -8.55
C GLU A 54 -6.66 -6.22 -8.36
N LEU A 55 -5.71 -5.87 -7.50
CA LEU A 55 -5.32 -4.48 -7.31
C LEU A 55 -4.82 -3.90 -8.64
N ARG A 56 -5.36 -2.74 -9.01
CA ARG A 56 -4.92 -1.97 -10.18
C ARG A 56 -4.61 -0.55 -9.76
N GLY A 57 -3.62 0.02 -10.44
CA GLY A 57 -3.19 1.39 -10.19
C GLY A 57 -2.23 1.53 -9.01
N ILE A 58 -1.63 0.44 -8.51
CA ILE A 58 -0.58 0.49 -7.50
C ILE A 58 0.65 -0.27 -8.00
N SER A 59 1.81 0.35 -7.96
CA SER A 59 3.07 -0.25 -8.43
C SER A 59 4.23 0.08 -7.52
N VAL A 60 5.13 -0.87 -7.34
CA VAL A 60 6.39 -0.71 -6.60
C VAL A 60 7.56 -0.82 -7.57
N LYS A 61 8.62 -0.04 -7.32
CA LYS A 61 9.87 -0.14 -8.08
C LYS A 61 10.81 -1.15 -7.45
N ILE A 62 11.26 -2.12 -8.23
CA ILE A 62 12.28 -3.10 -7.86
C ILE A 62 13.40 -3.06 -8.90
N LEU A 63 14.64 -2.83 -8.44
CA LEU A 63 15.79 -2.57 -9.30
C LEU A 63 15.51 -1.41 -10.28
N PHE A 64 15.22 -1.72 -11.54
CA PHE A 64 14.91 -0.77 -12.60
C PHE A 64 13.50 -0.91 -13.17
N PHE A 65 12.70 -1.85 -12.64
CA PHE A 65 11.37 -2.17 -13.15
C PHE A 65 10.27 -1.75 -12.18
N TRP A 66 9.16 -1.30 -12.73
CA TRP A 66 7.91 -1.11 -11.98
C TRP A 66 7.10 -2.39 -12.08
N LEU A 67 6.71 -2.92 -10.93
CA LEU A 67 5.85 -4.11 -10.83
C LEU A 67 4.53 -3.72 -10.17
N SER A 68 3.43 -4.22 -10.73
CA SER A 68 2.10 -4.04 -10.15
C SER A 68 1.95 -4.91 -8.91
N ILE A 69 1.42 -4.32 -7.85
CA ILE A 69 0.93 -5.09 -6.71
C ILE A 69 -0.42 -5.66 -7.12
N LEU A 70 -0.56 -6.99 -7.05
CA LEU A 70 -1.73 -7.71 -7.55
C LEU A 70 -2.70 -8.07 -6.43
N ASP A 71 -2.16 -8.53 -5.29
CA ASP A 71 -2.95 -9.02 -4.17
C ASP A 71 -2.31 -8.60 -2.84
N VAL A 72 -3.15 -8.40 -1.83
CA VAL A 72 -2.75 -8.24 -0.43
C VAL A 72 -3.56 -9.19 0.43
N VAL A 73 -2.90 -10.02 1.23
CA VAL A 73 -3.54 -11.00 2.12
C VAL A 73 -3.09 -10.76 3.55
N ARG A 74 -4.04 -10.72 4.48
CA ARG A 74 -3.72 -10.63 5.91
C ARG A 74 -3.54 -12.02 6.50
N PHE A 75 -2.42 -12.22 7.20
CA PHE A 75 -2.15 -13.41 8.00
C PHE A 75 -1.78 -13.00 9.43
N GLY A 76 -2.74 -13.10 10.36
CA GLY A 76 -2.56 -12.65 11.74
C GLY A 76 -2.27 -11.14 11.82
N ASP A 77 -1.06 -10.82 12.26
CA ASP A 77 -0.55 -9.45 12.40
C ASP A 77 0.35 -9.02 11.25
N ASP A 78 0.44 -9.81 10.18
CA ASP A 78 1.19 -9.52 8.97
C ASP A 78 0.29 -9.35 7.75
N LEU A 79 0.80 -8.62 6.76
CA LEU A 79 0.22 -8.37 5.45
C LEU A 79 1.19 -8.80 4.37
N ASP A 80 0.75 -9.74 3.55
CA ASP A 80 1.52 -10.26 2.41
C ASP A 80 1.11 -9.53 1.14
N PHE A 81 2.08 -8.87 0.52
CA PHE A 81 1.91 -8.16 -0.76
C PHE A 81 2.49 -9.01 -1.88
N SER A 82 1.68 -9.32 -2.90
CA SER A 82 2.09 -10.10 -4.07
C SER A 82 2.26 -9.22 -5.30
N VAL A 83 3.31 -9.48 -6.07
CA VAL A 83 3.52 -8.94 -7.42
C VAL A 83 3.44 -10.05 -8.49
N GLY A 84 2.81 -11.18 -8.15
CA GLY A 84 2.63 -12.35 -9.00
C GLY A 84 3.75 -13.37 -8.90
N VAL A 85 5.00 -12.97 -9.16
CA VAL A 85 6.17 -13.89 -9.13
C VAL A 85 6.87 -13.95 -7.77
N ALA A 86 6.53 -13.03 -6.88
CA ALA A 86 7.12 -12.92 -5.55
C ALA A 86 6.14 -12.23 -4.60
N SER A 87 6.36 -12.45 -3.30
CA SER A 87 5.65 -11.74 -2.24
C SER A 87 6.59 -11.21 -1.17
N ALA A 88 6.12 -10.19 -0.46
CA ALA A 88 6.80 -9.63 0.70
C ALA A 88 5.81 -9.41 1.84
N SER A 89 6.22 -9.82 3.04
CA SER A 89 5.41 -9.73 4.25
C SER A 89 5.83 -8.51 5.08
N PHE A 90 4.83 -7.78 5.57
CA PHE A 90 5.01 -6.59 6.40
C PHE A 90 4.08 -6.62 7.61
N PRO A 91 4.56 -6.20 8.79
CA PRO A 91 3.70 -6.02 9.96
C PRO A 91 2.53 -5.07 9.69
N LEU A 92 1.35 -5.42 10.21
CA LEU A 92 0.11 -4.65 10.06
C LEU A 92 0.21 -3.24 10.62
N ASP A 93 1.01 -3.04 11.67
CA ASP A 93 1.17 -1.75 12.34
C ASP A 93 1.86 -0.68 11.47
N ASN A 94 2.64 -1.10 10.47
CA ASN A 94 3.21 -0.21 9.46
C ASN A 94 2.13 0.53 8.65
N PHE A 95 0.90 0.01 8.62
CA PHE A 95 -0.20 0.54 7.82
C PHE A 95 -1.26 1.27 8.65
N PHE A 96 -0.98 1.62 9.91
CA PHE A 96 -1.92 2.43 10.71
C PHE A 96 -2.00 3.88 10.21
N VAL A 97 -0.89 4.46 9.77
CA VAL A 97 -0.85 5.82 9.21
C VAL A 97 -0.97 5.75 7.68
N SER A 98 -1.75 6.66 7.09
CA SER A 98 -1.79 6.79 5.62
C SER A 98 -0.67 7.70 5.13
N PRO A 99 0.08 7.29 4.09
CA PRO A 99 1.11 8.14 3.50
C PRO A 99 0.47 9.37 2.86
N GLN A 100 1.19 10.48 2.75
CA GLN A 100 0.78 11.58 1.88
C GLN A 100 1.57 11.57 0.58
N CYS A 101 0.98 12.19 -0.43
CA CYS A 101 1.59 12.22 -1.73
C CYS A 101 2.87 13.07 -1.76
N GLY A 102 3.90 12.59 -2.46
CA GLY A 102 5.20 13.25 -2.58
C GLY A 102 6.14 12.95 -1.42
N SER A 103 5.74 13.28 -0.18
CA SER A 103 6.59 13.18 1.02
C SER A 103 6.38 11.90 1.84
N GLY A 104 5.45 11.01 1.43
CA GLY A 104 5.28 9.70 2.06
C GLY A 104 4.80 9.80 3.50
N LEU A 105 5.51 9.14 4.44
CA LEU A 105 5.16 9.17 5.86
C LEU A 105 5.76 10.37 6.62
N ASP A 106 6.59 11.21 5.98
CA ASP A 106 7.39 12.26 6.62
C ASP A 106 6.75 13.67 6.58
N CYS A 107 5.51 13.77 6.13
CA CYS A 107 4.91 15.05 5.70
C CYS A 107 4.59 16.06 6.81
N ASP A 108 4.65 15.66 8.08
CA ASP A 108 4.14 16.47 9.19
C ASP A 108 5.16 16.75 10.29
N GLY A 109 6.43 16.33 10.17
CA GLY A 109 7.36 16.42 11.30
C GLY A 109 6.74 15.90 12.59
N PHE A 110 5.79 14.94 12.48
CA PHE A 110 5.18 14.31 13.65
C PHE A 110 6.37 13.72 14.38
N ARG A 111 6.64 14.28 15.56
CA ARG A 111 7.64 13.77 16.49
C ARG A 111 7.36 12.28 16.69
N ILE A 112 8.01 11.42 15.90
CA ILE A 112 8.17 9.99 16.20
C ILE A 112 9.17 9.91 17.36
N ARG A 113 8.81 10.51 18.50
CA ARG A 113 9.47 10.25 19.78
C ARG A 113 8.82 9.06 20.49
N LYS A 114 7.78 8.42 19.94
CA LYS A 114 7.11 7.33 20.67
C LYS A 114 6.24 6.35 19.87
N LEU A 115 6.55 6.08 18.61
CA LEU A 115 6.21 4.77 18.03
C LEU A 115 7.53 4.15 17.67
N LYS A 116 8.01 3.26 18.55
CA LYS A 116 9.15 2.41 18.26
C LYS A 116 8.66 1.43 17.19
N LEU A 117 8.65 1.86 15.94
CA LEU A 117 8.51 0.97 14.79
C LEU A 117 9.56 -0.11 15.03
N ARG A 118 9.09 -1.33 15.32
CA ARG A 118 10.01 -2.47 15.33
C ARG A 118 10.53 -2.54 13.91
N ASN A 119 11.85 -2.39 13.74
CA ASN A 119 12.53 -2.63 12.47
C ASN A 119 12.34 -4.10 12.05
N GLY A 120 11.16 -4.45 11.56
CA GLY A 120 10.93 -5.64 10.77
C GLY A 120 11.38 -5.31 9.35
N LYS A 121 12.56 -5.77 8.96
CA LYS A 121 12.89 -5.79 7.53
C LYS A 121 11.86 -6.69 6.85
N PRO A 122 11.28 -6.29 5.70
CA PRO A 122 10.44 -7.19 4.94
C PRO A 122 11.19 -8.48 4.64
N SER A 123 10.58 -9.61 5.00
CA SER A 123 11.05 -10.93 4.58
C SER A 123 10.48 -11.22 3.20
N LEU A 124 11.35 -11.55 2.25
CA LEU A 124 10.90 -12.20 1.02
C LEU A 124 10.55 -13.65 1.36
N SER A 125 9.30 -14.01 1.09
CA SER A 125 8.90 -15.41 0.99
C SER A 125 9.08 -15.85 -0.47
N SER A 126 9.91 -16.87 -0.69
CA SER A 126 10.04 -17.57 -1.97
C SER A 126 9.05 -18.72 -2.06
#